data_AF-A0A537JKZ3-F1
#
_entry.id   AF-A0A537JKZ3-F1
#
_cell.length_a   1.000
_cell.length_b   1.000
_cell.length_c   1.000
_cell.angle_alpha   90.00
_cell.angle_beta   90.00
_cell.angle_gamma   90.00
#
_symmetry.space_group_name_H-M   'P 1'
#
loop_
_entity.id
_entity.type
_entity.pdbx_description
1 polymer ?
#
loop_
_entity_poly.entity_id
_entity_poly.type
_entity_poly.pdbx_seq_one_letter_code
_entity_poly.pdbx_strand_id
1 'polypeptide(L)'
;MNEQLWNLYQTVCQEEVRPLDEFVDRLLAKEWGPYTREDILDLLREIEGQMLANIQVKALEGPRFAEMAEEVSERTQREFEALAARVDQAFAGG
;
A
#
# COMPACT_ATOMS: atom_id res chain seq x y z
N MET A 1 -6.90 -12.15 2.74
CA MET A 1 -5.77 -11.59 1.96
C MET A 1 -5.21 -12.67 1.04
N ASN A 2 -4.93 -12.31 -0.22
CA ASN A 2 -4.39 -13.20 -1.23
C ASN A 2 -2.87 -13.36 -1.06
N GLU A 3 -2.39 -14.57 -0.74
CA GLU A 3 -0.97 -14.84 -0.42
C GLU A 3 -0.03 -14.63 -1.62
N GLN A 4 -0.50 -14.93 -2.84
CA GLN A 4 0.31 -14.70 -4.04
C GLN A 4 0.56 -13.21 -4.27
N LEU A 5 -0.50 -12.41 -4.06
CA LEU A 5 -0.44 -10.96 -4.20
C LEU A 5 0.44 -10.32 -3.11
N TRP A 6 0.38 -10.87 -1.90
CA TRP A 6 1.26 -10.49 -0.79
C TRP A 6 2.74 -10.75 -1.12
N ASN A 7 3.08 -11.96 -1.56
CA ASN A 7 4.45 -12.32 -1.94
C ASN A 7 4.97 -11.42 -3.07
N LEU A 8 4.11 -11.12 -4.04
CA LEU A 8 4.46 -10.25 -5.15
C LEU A 8 4.76 -8.81 -4.66
N TYR A 9 3.95 -8.27 -3.75
CA TYR A 9 4.25 -6.99 -3.10
C TYR A 9 5.60 -7.03 -2.38
N GLN A 10 5.89 -8.10 -1.64
CA GLN A 10 7.17 -8.23 -0.94
C GLN A 10 8.35 -8.24 -1.93
N THR A 11 8.30 -9.05 -2.98
CA THR A 11 9.37 -9.08 -3.99
C THR A 11 9.52 -7.73 -4.70
N VAL A 12 8.43 -7.16 -5.23
CA VAL A 12 8.51 -5.96 -6.07
C VAL A 12 8.79 -4.70 -5.25
N CYS A 13 8.08 -4.50 -4.14
CA CYS A 13 8.20 -3.25 -3.38
C CYS A 13 9.26 -3.29 -2.29
N GLN A 14 9.53 -4.45 -1.68
CA GLN A 14 10.49 -4.56 -0.57
C GLN A 14 11.87 -5.05 -1.04
N GLU A 15 11.94 -6.07 -1.89
CA GLU A 15 13.22 -6.63 -2.36
C GLU A 15 13.78 -5.82 -3.54
N GLU A 16 12.97 -5.53 -4.55
CA GLU A 16 13.36 -4.75 -5.72
C GLU A 16 13.24 -3.23 -5.51
N VAL A 17 12.69 -2.81 -4.36
CA VAL A 17 12.55 -1.40 -3.94
C VAL A 17 11.77 -0.57 -4.98
N ARG A 18 10.78 -1.17 -5.64
CA ARG A 18 9.89 -0.44 -6.56
C ARG A 18 8.82 0.35 -5.79
N PRO A 19 8.42 1.52 -6.28
CA PRO A 19 7.33 2.29 -5.69
C PRO A 19 5.98 1.54 -5.67
N LEU A 20 5.18 1.75 -4.63
CA LEU A 20 3.88 1.09 -4.47
C LEU A 20 2.86 1.53 -5.53
N ASP A 21 2.89 2.79 -5.96
CA ASP A 21 2.04 3.32 -7.02
C ASP A 21 2.33 2.64 -8.36
N GLU A 22 3.61 2.46 -8.70
CA GLU A 22 4.02 1.70 -9.88
C GLU A 22 3.56 0.24 -9.80
N PHE A 23 3.69 -0.39 -8.63
CA PHE A 23 3.21 -1.75 -8.41
C PHE A 23 1.70 -1.89 -8.65
N VAL A 24 0.90 -0.95 -8.12
CA VAL A 24 -0.55 -0.89 -8.36
C VAL A 24 -0.86 -0.72 -9.84
N ASP A 25 -0.16 0.17 -10.54
CA ASP A 25 -0.38 0.39 -11.98
C ASP A 25 -0.12 -0.89 -12.79
N ARG A 26 0.94 -1.64 -12.45
CA ARG A 26 1.28 -2.92 -13.09
C ARG A 26 0.28 -4.04 -12.76
N LEU A 27 -0.27 -4.06 -11.54
CA LEU A 27 -1.36 -4.96 -11.16
C LEU A 27 -2.62 -4.69 -11.99
N LEU A 28 -3.01 -3.42 -12.14
CA LEU A 28 -4.18 -3.01 -12.93
C LEU A 28 -3.97 -3.30 -14.42
N ALA A 29 -2.73 -3.23 -14.91
CA ALA A 29 -2.34 -3.68 -16.25
C ALA A 29 -2.34 -5.21 -16.42
N LYS A 30 -2.63 -5.98 -15.36
CA LYS A 30 -2.68 -7.45 -15.31
C LYS A 30 -1.35 -8.11 -15.67
N GLU A 31 -0.22 -7.45 -15.38
CA GLU A 31 1.11 -7.95 -15.72
C GLU A 31 1.40 -9.34 -15.10
N TRP A 32 0.94 -9.56 -13.87
CA TRP A 32 1.11 -10.82 -13.14
C TRP A 32 -0.16 -11.69 -13.12
N GLY A 33 -1.08 -11.41 -14.04
CA GLY A 33 -2.37 -12.08 -14.12
C GLY A 33 -3.52 -11.24 -13.54
N PRO A 34 -4.77 -11.74 -13.67
CA PRO A 34 -5.94 -11.03 -13.20
C PRO A 34 -6.09 -11.20 -11.68
N TYR A 35 -6.16 -10.08 -10.97
CA TYR A 35 -6.62 -10.02 -9.58
C TYR A 35 -7.96 -9.32 -9.52
N THR A 36 -8.78 -9.65 -8.52
CA THR A 36 -10.05 -8.95 -8.32
C THR A 36 -9.82 -7.58 -7.68
N ARG A 37 -10.81 -6.69 -7.84
CA ARG A 37 -10.82 -5.41 -7.12
C ARG A 37 -10.64 -5.61 -5.62
N GLU A 38 -11.36 -6.58 -5.04
CA GLU A 38 -11.33 -6.86 -3.61
C GLU A 38 -9.95 -7.33 -3.15
N ASP A 39 -9.29 -8.22 -3.91
CA ASP A 39 -7.93 -8.68 -3.60
C ASP A 39 -6.93 -7.52 -3.50
N ILE A 40 -6.98 -6.59 -4.46
CA ILE A 40 -6.06 -5.45 -4.52
C ILE A 40 -6.36 -4.46 -3.38
N LEU A 41 -7.63 -4.18 -3.10
CA LEU A 41 -8.00 -3.29 -1.98
C LEU A 41 -7.64 -3.88 -0.62
N ASP A 42 -7.85 -5.19 -0.43
CA ASP A 42 -7.47 -5.87 0.81
C ASP A 42 -5.95 -5.86 1.01
N LEU A 43 -5.17 -6.02 -0.06
CA LEU A 43 -3.73 -5.84 -0.01
C LEU A 43 -3.35 -4.41 0.42
N LEU A 44 -3.94 -3.39 -0.20
CA LEU A 44 -3.64 -1.99 0.13
C LEU A 44 -3.94 -1.67 1.60
N ARG A 45 -5.06 -2.17 2.14
CA ARG A 45 -5.41 -2.02 3.56
C ARG A 45 -4.40 -2.69 4.49
N GLU A 46 -3.93 -3.88 4.13
CA GLU A 46 -2.91 -4.56 4.94
C GLU A 46 -1.59 -3.77 4.95
N ILE A 47 -1.14 -3.31 3.78
CA ILE A 47 0.10 -2.55 3.67
C ILE A 47 -0.02 -1.23 4.46
N GLU A 48 -1.14 -0.52 4.32
CA GLU A 48 -1.42 0.69 5.09
C GLU A 48 -1.32 0.41 6.59
N GLY A 49 -1.97 -0.65 7.07
CA GLY A 49 -1.94 -1.06 8.47
C GLY A 49 -0.52 -1.32 8.96
N GLN A 50 0.32 -2.01 8.18
CA GLN A 50 1.72 -2.26 8.52
C GLN A 50 2.55 -0.98 8.53
N MET A 51 2.35 -0.08 7.57
CA MET A 51 3.07 1.20 7.53
C MET A 51 2.70 2.08 8.74
N LEU A 52 1.41 2.18 9.07
CA LEU A 52 0.94 2.91 10.24
C LEU A 52 1.49 2.30 11.53
N ALA A 53 1.48 0.98 11.67
CA ALA A 53 2.08 0.30 12.83
C ALA A 53 3.59 0.60 12.93
N ASN A 54 4.32 0.57 11.81
CA ASN A 54 5.75 0.88 11.77
C ASN A 54 6.03 2.34 12.16
N ILE A 55 5.19 3.29 11.74
CA ILE A 55 5.29 4.70 12.16
C ILE A 55 5.14 4.82 13.67
N GLN A 56 4.16 4.13 14.26
CA GLN A 56 3.96 4.13 15.72
C GLN A 56 5.14 3.51 16.46
N VAL A 57 5.70 2.41 15.96
CA VAL A 57 6.92 1.82 16.53
C VAL A 57 8.10 2.79 16.44
N LYS A 58 8.27 3.49 15.30
CA LYS A 58 9.33 4.49 15.10
C LYS A 58 9.18 5.68 16.04
N ALA A 59 7.96 6.11 16.32
CA ALA A 59 7.65 7.19 17.25
C ALA A 59 8.21 6.92 18.67
N LEU A 60 8.30 5.65 19.07
CA LEU A 60 8.85 5.25 20.37
C LEU A 60 10.38 5.42 20.47
N GLU A 61 11.09 5.60 19.35
CA GLU A 61 12.55 5.76 19.35
C GLU A 61 13.02 7.13 19.89
N GLY A 62 12.14 8.15 19.96
CA GLY A 62 12.45 9.41 20.63
C GLY A 62 11.54 10.59 20.23
N PRO A 63 11.65 11.73 20.95
CA PRO A 63 10.72 12.87 20.81
C PRO A 63 10.59 13.41 19.39
N ARG A 64 11.70 13.47 18.65
CA ARG A 64 11.72 13.91 17.25
C ARG A 64 10.81 13.07 16.35
N PHE A 65 10.77 11.75 16.53
CA PHE A 65 9.93 10.88 15.71
C PHE A 65 8.46 10.92 16.18
N ALA A 66 8.23 11.07 17.49
CA ALA A 66 6.89 11.23 18.04
C ALA A 66 6.18 12.49 17.51
N GLU A 67 6.89 13.62 17.44
CA GLU A 67 6.36 14.88 16.89
C GLU A 67 5.96 14.76 15.41
N MET A 68 6.63 13.89 14.64
CA MET A 68 6.36 13.69 13.21
C MET A 68 5.32 12.59 12.94
N ALA A 69 4.99 11.75 13.92
CA ALA A 69 4.21 10.54 13.71
C ALA A 69 2.81 10.84 13.14
N GLU A 70 2.14 11.88 13.67
CA GLU A 70 0.81 12.30 13.22
C GLU A 70 0.82 12.75 11.76
N GLU A 71 1.69 13.71 11.40
CA GLU A 71 1.81 14.22 10.02
C GLU A 71 2.15 13.10 9.03
N VAL A 72 3.07 12.21 9.39
CA VAL A 72 3.47 11.10 8.52
C VAL A 72 2.34 10.09 8.38
N SER A 73 1.59 9.77 9.45
CA SER A 73 0.41 8.91 9.38
C SER A 73 -0.69 9.49 8.50
N GLU A 74 -1.02 10.78 8.64
CA GLU A 74 -2.03 11.44 7.80
C GLU A 74 -1.62 11.48 6.32
N ARG A 75 -0.32 11.66 6.04
CA ARG A 75 0.20 11.60 4.68
C ARG A 75 0.06 10.18 4.12
N THR A 76 0.47 9.17 4.88
CA THR A 76 0.33 7.76 4.48
C THR A 76 -1.13 7.42 4.18
N GLN A 77 -2.07 7.77 5.04
CA GLN A 77 -3.50 7.52 4.82
C GLN A 77 -4.01 8.15 3.52
N ARG A 78 -3.66 9.42 3.26
CA ARG A 78 -4.04 10.10 2.01
C ARG A 78 -3.45 9.44 0.76
N GLU A 79 -2.22 8.94 0.83
CA GLU A 79 -1.60 8.19 -0.27
C GLU A 79 -2.34 6.87 -0.53
N PHE A 80 -2.72 6.13 0.51
CA PHE A 80 -3.50 4.90 0.38
C PHE A 80 -4.92 5.12 -0.10
N GLU A 81 -5.60 6.18 0.37
CA GLU A 81 -6.90 6.60 -0.15
C GLU A 81 -6.85 6.90 -1.65
N ALA A 82 -5.79 7.57 -2.12
CA ALA A 82 -5.59 7.86 -3.54
C ALA A 82 -5.35 6.59 -4.36
N LEU A 83 -4.57 5.63 -3.84
CA LEU A 83 -4.36 4.33 -4.49
C LEU A 83 -5.65 3.50 -4.55
N ALA A 84 -6.41 3.45 -3.46
CA ALA A 84 -7.69 2.75 -3.42
C ALA A 84 -8.70 3.37 -4.40
N ALA A 85 -8.78 4.70 -4.48
CA ALA A 85 -9.62 5.40 -5.44
C ALA A 85 -9.21 5.09 -6.90
N ARG A 86 -7.91 4.97 -7.18
CA ARG A 86 -7.40 4.57 -8.50
C ARG A 86 -7.85 3.15 -8.86
N VAL A 87 -7.74 2.22 -7.93
CA VAL A 87 -8.23 0.84 -8.12
C VAL A 87 -9.73 0.86 -8.40
N ASP A 88 -10.51 1.59 -7.61
CA ASP A 88 -11.97 1.68 -7.80
C ASP A 88 -12.35 2.20 -9.18
N GLN A 89 -11.68 3.26 -9.64
CA GLN A 89 -11.91 3.84 -10.97
C GLN A 89 -11.58 2.85 -12.09
N ALA A 90 -10.49 2.09 -11.97
CA ALA A 90 -10.07 1.12 -12.97
C ALA A 90 -11.09 -0.03 -13.13
N PHE A 91 -11.78 -0.44 -12.06
CA PHE A 91 -12.79 -1.50 -12.07
C PHE A 91 -14.21 -0.99 -12.34
N ALA A 92 -14.49 0.31 -12.17
CA ALA A 92 -15.78 0.90 -12.51
C ALA A 92 -16.00 1.11 -14.02
N GLY A 93 -14.91 1.17 -14.81
CA GLY A 93 -14.94 1.39 -16.26
C GLY A 93 -14.81 0.12 -17.12
N GLY A 94 -14.87 -1.07 -16.52
CA GLY A 94 -14.71 -2.37 -17.18
C GLY A 94 -16.01 -3.05 -17.60
#